data_AF-A0A520P9K7-F1
#
_entry.id   AF-A0A520P9K7-F1
#
_cell.length_a   1.000
_cell.length_b   1.000
_cell.length_c   1.000
_cell.angle_alpha   90.00
_cell.angle_beta   90.00
_cell.angle_gamma   90.00
#
_symmetry.space_group_name_H-M   'P 1'
#
loop_
_entity.id
_entity.type
_entity.pdbx_description
1 polymer ?
#
loop_
_entity_poly.entity_id
_entity_poly.type
_entity_poly.pdbx_seq_one_letter_code
_entity_poly.pdbx_strand_id
1 'polypeptide(L)'
;EITEELHRNFAEIAPRALNILSDLAENAESESVRLGATRDLLDRAGFRPVDRHEIVKQKSVEELNAQLVSLVGEDGAQLLVGAFISRRSISGPELTK
;
A
#
# COMPACT_ATOMS: atom_id res chain seq x y z
N GLU A 1 -6.60 26.96 18.49
CA GLU A 1 -6.27 28.29 17.95
C GLU A 1 -4.78 28.37 17.60
N ILE A 2 -3.87 28.18 18.55
CA ILE A 2 -2.41 28.16 18.30
C ILE A 2 -1.98 27.15 17.22
N THR A 3 -2.54 25.93 17.23
CA THR A 3 -2.24 24.89 16.23
C THR A 3 -2.65 25.28 14.81
N GLU A 4 -3.80 25.95 14.64
CA GLU A 4 -4.29 26.41 13.34
C GLU A 4 -3.47 27.59 12.80
N GLU A 5 -2.99 28.45 13.70
CA GLU A 5 -2.07 29.53 13.36
C GLU A 5 -0.70 28.99 12.93
N LEU A 6 -0.16 28.00 13.66
CA LEU A 6 1.08 27.33 13.29
C LEU A 6 0.95 26.63 11.93
N HIS A 7 -0.13 25.89 11.68
CA HIS A 7 -0.35 25.23 10.39
C HIS A 7 -0.41 26.24 9.22
N ARG A 8 -1.08 27.39 9.40
CA ARG A 8 -1.11 28.45 8.39
C ARG A 8 0.28 29.02 8.12
N ASN A 9 1.04 29.32 9.17
CA ASN A 9 2.42 29.82 9.04
C ASN A 9 3.32 28.80 8.32
N PHE A 10 3.17 27.51 8.60
CA PHE A 10 3.90 26.45 7.89
C PHE A 10 3.50 26.33 6.43
N ALA A 11 2.20 26.44 6.12
CA ALA A 11 1.70 26.39 4.75
C ALA A 11 2.23 27.57 3.91
N GLU A 12 2.42 28.75 4.50
CA GLU A 12 3.03 29.90 3.83
C GLU A 12 4.52 29.70 3.51
N ILE A 13 5.25 28.98 4.37
CA ILE A 13 6.69 28.73 4.20
C ILE A 13 6.96 27.54 3.28
N ALA A 14 6.03 26.59 3.19
CA ALA A 14 6.21 25.34 2.45
C ALA A 14 6.64 25.50 0.96
N PRO A 15 6.07 26.43 0.16
CA PRO A 15 6.51 26.64 -1.22
C PRO A 15 7.97 27.11 -1.31
N ARG A 16 8.40 27.98 -0.38
CA ARG A 16 9.79 28.46 -0.32
C ARG A 16 10.75 27.32 0.03
N ALA A 17 10.37 26.47 0.99
CA ALA A 17 11.16 25.30 1.36
C ALA A 17 11.30 24.31 0.18
N LEU A 18 10.25 24.13 -0.63
CA LEU A 18 10.29 23.28 -1.81
C LEU A 18 11.24 23.82 -2.89
N ASN A 19 11.26 25.13 -3.12
CA ASN A 19 12.19 25.75 -4.06
C ASN A 19 13.64 25.56 -3.64
N ILE A 20 13.93 25.74 -2.34
CA ILE A 20 15.28 25.48 -1.78
C ILE A 20 15.67 24.02 -1.97
N LEU A 21 14.76 23.08 -1.70
CA LEU A 21 15.03 21.66 -1.89
C LEU A 21 15.33 21.32 -3.36
N SER A 22 14.64 21.96 -4.30
CA SER A 22 14.86 21.78 -5.74
C SER A 22 16.24 22.33 -6.16
N ASP A 23 16.60 23.52 -5.69
CA ASP A 23 17.92 24.11 -5.92
C ASP A 23 19.05 23.24 -5.33
N LEU A 24 18.85 22.69 -4.14
CA LEU A 24 19.81 21.75 -3.54
C LEU A 24 19.96 20.46 -4.35
N ALA A 25 18.90 19.97 -4.98
CA ALA A 25 18.97 18.78 -5.83
C ALA A 25 19.77 19.04 -7.11
N GLU A 26 19.65 20.24 -7.68
CA GLU A 26 20.27 20.61 -8.97
C GLU A 26 21.70 21.16 -8.81
N ASN A 27 21.91 22.04 -7.82
CA ASN A 27 23.07 22.94 -7.81
C ASN A 27 23.99 22.78 -6.58
N ALA A 28 23.61 22.01 -5.55
CA ALA A 28 24.47 21.89 -4.37
C ALA A 28 25.86 21.33 -4.74
N GLU A 29 26.94 21.90 -4.22
CA GLU A 29 28.30 21.45 -4.54
C GLU A 29 28.57 20.02 -4.05
N SER A 30 28.05 19.70 -2.86
CA SER A 30 28.18 18.38 -2.25
C SER A 30 27.26 17.36 -2.93
N GLU A 31 27.86 16.30 -3.47
CA GLU A 31 27.13 15.19 -4.08
C GLU A 31 26.18 14.51 -3.10
N SER A 32 26.58 14.36 -1.83
CA SER A 32 25.72 13.75 -0.81
C SER A 32 24.47 14.58 -0.53
N VAL A 33 24.59 15.92 -0.59
CA VAL A 33 23.47 16.85 -0.43
C VAL A 33 22.54 16.77 -1.65
N ARG A 34 23.09 16.77 -2.88
CA ARG A 34 22.28 16.59 -4.10
C ARG A 34 21.52 15.27 -4.09
N LEU A 35 22.19 14.17 -3.75
CA LEU A 35 21.59 12.85 -3.67
C LEU A 35 20.47 12.80 -2.62
N GLY A 36 20.71 13.38 -1.44
CA GLY A 36 19.70 13.48 -0.39
C GLY A 36 18.47 14.29 -0.83
N ALA A 37 18.68 15.46 -1.42
CA ALA A 37 17.59 16.32 -1.91
C ALA A 37 16.79 15.64 -3.04
N THR A 38 17.49 14.96 -3.97
CA THR A 38 16.86 14.22 -5.07
C THR A 38 16.00 13.07 -4.54
N ARG A 39 16.51 12.31 -3.56
CA ARG A 39 15.76 11.24 -2.91
C ARG A 39 14.52 11.79 -2.20
N ASP A 40 14.66 12.87 -1.44
CA ASP A 40 13.54 13.47 -0.71
C ASP A 40 12.41 13.91 -1.65
N LEU A 41 12.74 14.45 -2.83
CA LEU A 41 11.76 14.81 -3.86
C LEU A 41 11.02 13.57 -4.39
N LEU A 42 11.75 12.50 -4.70
CA LEU A 42 11.16 11.24 -5.17
C LEU A 42 10.26 10.61 -4.11
N ASP A 43 10.70 10.60 -2.86
CA ASP A 43 9.95 10.02 -1.74
C ASP A 43 8.63 10.77 -1.50
N ARG A 44 8.65 12.11 -1.61
CA ARG A 44 7.46 12.98 -1.52
C ARG A 44 6.52 12.85 -2.72
N ALA A 45 7.07 12.63 -3.90
CA ALA A 45 6.29 12.39 -5.13
C ALA A 45 5.70 10.96 -5.20
N GLY A 46 5.98 10.12 -4.20
CA GLY A 46 5.45 8.77 -4.11
C GLY A 46 6.26 7.72 -4.88
N PHE A 47 7.44 8.07 -5.40
CA PHE A 47 8.36 7.16 -6.10
C PHE A 47 9.28 6.40 -5.14
N ARG A 48 8.81 6.12 -3.91
CA ARG A 48 9.56 5.27 -2.99
C ARG A 48 9.70 3.88 -3.61
N PRO A 49 10.86 3.23 -3.47
CA PRO A 49 10.99 1.82 -3.81
C PRO A 49 9.87 1.03 -3.16
N VAL A 50 9.22 0.15 -3.93
CA VAL A 50 8.19 -0.73 -3.40
C VAL A 50 8.82 -1.68 -2.38
N ASP A 51 8.61 -1.41 -1.08
CA ASP A 51 9.06 -2.26 0.03
C ASP A 51 8.41 -3.65 0.01
N ARG A 52 7.28 -3.81 -0.69
CA ARG A 52 6.51 -5.05 -0.74
C ARG A 52 6.76 -5.81 -2.03
N HIS A 53 7.72 -6.71 -1.98
CA HIS A 53 7.59 -7.96 -2.73
C HIS A 53 6.53 -8.79 -2.00
N GLU A 54 5.27 -8.65 -2.38
CA GLU A 54 4.30 -9.69 -2.07
C GLU A 54 4.69 -10.90 -2.92
N ILE A 55 5.57 -11.74 -2.39
CA ILE A 55 5.74 -13.10 -2.91
C ILE A 55 4.41 -13.78 -2.61
N VAL A 56 3.45 -13.63 -3.52
CA VAL A 56 2.30 -14.51 -3.58
C VAL A 56 2.88 -15.88 -3.87
N LYS A 57 3.25 -16.62 -2.81
CA LYS A 57 3.42 -18.06 -2.91
C LYS A 57 2.05 -18.55 -3.36
N GLN A 58 1.92 -18.84 -4.65
CA GLN A 58 0.78 -19.58 -5.17
C GLN A 58 0.84 -20.95 -4.50
N LYS A 59 0.26 -21.07 -3.31
CA LYS A 59 0.04 -22.36 -2.67
C LYS A 59 -0.87 -23.13 -3.61
N SER A 60 -0.50 -24.37 -3.90
CA SER A 60 -1.32 -25.21 -4.78
C SER A 60 -2.67 -25.47 -4.11
N VAL A 61 -3.68 -25.81 -4.91
CA VAL A 61 -5.04 -26.09 -4.42
C VAL A 61 -5.00 -27.23 -3.38
N GLU A 62 -4.06 -28.16 -3.52
CA GLU A 62 -3.84 -29.28 -2.63
C GLU A 62 -3.32 -28.83 -1.26
N GLU A 63 -2.36 -27.90 -1.21
CA GLU A 63 -1.83 -27.36 0.05
C GLU A 63 -2.88 -26.54 0.81
N LEU A 64 -3.72 -25.81 0.07
CA LEU A 64 -4.85 -25.06 0.63
C LEU A 64 -5.90 -26.02 1.21
N ASN A 65 -6.26 -27.08 0.48
CA ASN A 65 -7.21 -28.10 0.95
C ASN A 65 -6.67 -28.85 2.18
N ALA A 66 -5.39 -29.21 2.20
CA ALA A 66 -4.77 -29.88 3.34
C ALA A 66 -4.79 -29.00 4.61
N GLN A 67 -4.52 -27.70 4.48
CA GLN A 67 -4.64 -26.75 5.60
C GLN A 67 -6.09 -26.62 6.07
N LEU A 68 -7.05 -26.58 5.13
CA LEU A 68 -8.46 -26.45 5.45
C LEU A 68 -8.95 -27.68 6.24
N VAL A 69 -8.62 -28.88 5.78
CA VAL A 69 -8.89 -30.13 6.50
C VAL A 69 -8.20 -30.18 7.85
N SER A 70 -6.95 -29.72 7.95
CA SER A 70 -6.22 -29.67 9.24
C SER A 70 -6.87 -28.72 10.27
N LEU A 71 -7.55 -27.67 9.81
CA LEU A 71 -8.15 -26.65 10.68
C LEU A 71 -9.57 -27.01 11.15
N VAL A 72 -10.38 -27.62 10.29
CA VAL A 72 -11.81 -27.86 10.55
C VAL A 72 -12.23 -29.34 10.46
N GLY A 73 -11.30 -30.24 10.18
CA GLY A 73 -11.57 -31.64 9.90
C GLY A 73 -12.14 -31.86 8.48
N GLU A 74 -12.17 -33.12 8.04
CA GLU A 74 -12.63 -33.50 6.69
C GLU A 74 -14.10 -33.11 6.45
N ASP A 75 -14.97 -33.39 7.43
CA ASP A 75 -16.40 -33.09 7.34
C ASP A 75 -16.67 -31.57 7.34
N GLY A 76 -15.96 -30.83 8.18
CA GLY A 76 -16.05 -29.36 8.23
C GLY A 76 -15.56 -28.72 6.94
N ALA A 77 -14.50 -29.26 6.35
CA ALA A 77 -13.96 -28.79 5.08
C ALA A 77 -14.94 -28.99 3.93
N GLN A 78 -15.55 -30.17 3.83
CA GLN A 78 -16.56 -30.46 2.80
C GLN A 78 -17.80 -29.58 2.93
N LEU A 79 -18.29 -29.34 4.16
CA LEU A 79 -19.42 -28.44 4.39
C LEU A 79 -19.12 -27.00 3.99
N LEU A 80 -17.92 -26.49 4.30
CA LEU A 80 -17.51 -25.12 3.94
C LEU A 80 -17.34 -24.95 2.43
N VAL A 81 -16.70 -25.90 1.76
CA VAL A 81 -16.56 -25.90 0.30
C VAL A 81 -17.93 -26.02 -0.37
N GLY A 82 -18.79 -26.92 0.11
CA GLY A 82 -20.16 -27.10 -0.38
C GLY A 82 -21.02 -25.84 -0.20
N ALA A 83 -20.96 -25.19 0.98
CA ALA A 83 -21.69 -23.96 1.25
C ALA A 83 -21.18 -22.76 0.41
N PHE A 84 -19.89 -22.74 0.07
CA PHE A 84 -19.32 -21.73 -0.81
C PHE A 84 -19.76 -21.92 -2.27
N ILE A 85 -19.74 -23.15 -2.77
CA ILE A 85 -20.22 -23.50 -4.12
C ILE A 85 -21.72 -23.19 -4.24
N SER A 86 -22.50 -23.55 -3.22
CA SER A 86 -23.94 -23.30 -3.17
C SER A 86 -24.28 -21.80 -3.11
N ARG A 87 -23.43 -20.96 -2.51
CA ARG A 87 -23.59 -19.49 -2.55
C ARG A 87 -23.26 -18.89 -3.91
N ARG A 88 -22.40 -19.52 -4.70
CA ARG A 88 -21.98 -19.03 -6.02
C ARG A 88 -23.03 -19.32 -7.11
N SER A 89 -23.93 -20.28 -6.88
CA SER A 89 -25.06 -20.59 -7.77
C SER A 89 -26.33 -19.78 -7.51
N ILE A 90 -26.42 -19.08 -6.38
CA ILE A 90 -27.44 -18.06 -6.14
C ILE A 90 -26.89 -16.76 -6.72
N SER A 91 -27.41 -16.36 -7.89
CA SER A 91 -27.17 -15.06 -8.48
C SER A 91 -27.22 -13.97 -7.41
N GLY A 92 -26.11 -13.26 -7.20
CA GLY A 92 -26.06 -12.12 -6.30
C GLY A 92 -27.08 -11.04 -6.71
N PRO A 93 -27.46 -10.14 -5.80
CA PRO A 93 -28.42 -9.09 -6.12
C PRO A 93 -27.87 -8.24 -7.27
N GLU A 94 -28.69 -8.00 -8.29
CA GLU A 94 -28.41 -7.03 -9.34
C GLU A 94 -28.22 -5.66 -8.69
N LEU A 95 -27.00 -5.11 -8.78
CA LEU A 95 -26.75 -3.71 -8.48
C LEU A 95 -27.45 -2.87 -9.55
N THR A 96 -28.65 -2.41 -9.22
CA THR A 96 -29.38 -1.44 -10.06
C THR A 96 -28.58 -0.13 -10.05
N LYS A 97 -28.25 0.37 -11.24
CA LYS A 97 -27.62 1.68 -11.45
C LYS A 97 -28.54 2.83 -11.07
#